data_AF-A0A965P1D6-F1
#
_entry.id   AF-A0A965P1D6-F1
#
_cell.length_a   1.000
_cell.length_b   1.000
_cell.length_c   1.000
_cell.angle_alpha   90.00
_cell.angle_beta   90.00
_cell.angle_gamma   90.00
#
_symmetry.space_group_name_H-M   'P 1'
#
loop_
_entity.id
_entity.type
_entity.pdbx_description
1 polymer ?
#
loop_
_entity_poly.entity_id
_entity_poly.type
_entity_poly.pdbx_seq_one_letter_code
_entity_poly.pdbx_strand_id
1 'polypeptide(L)'
;MLRRSPLRKVSKKRQAELRIYHELRLKYLNDWVKCQVCEKQDSTDIHHKLPRGRGGKLNDITIFLAVCRDCHNLIHKQPKWAEEQGYLLKCKTLKT
;
A
#
# COMPACT_ATOMS: atom_id res chain seq x y z
N MET A 1 -32.33 -27.44 13.82
CA MET A 1 -30.90 -27.08 13.92
C MET A 1 -30.54 -26.10 12.80
N LEU A 2 -29.99 -24.92 13.11
CA LEU A 2 -29.45 -24.01 12.09
C LEU A 2 -28.12 -24.58 11.56
N ARG A 3 -28.07 -24.95 10.27
CA ARG A 3 -26.80 -25.29 9.60
C ARG A 3 -25.93 -24.03 9.53
N ARG A 4 -24.85 -24.00 10.33
CA ARG A 4 -23.86 -22.92 10.25
C ARG A 4 -22.93 -23.17 9.07
N SER A 5 -22.89 -22.23 8.14
CA SER A 5 -21.86 -22.23 7.09
C SER A 5 -20.53 -21.75 7.67
N PRO A 6 -19.38 -22.25 7.18
CA PRO A 6 -18.07 -21.75 7.59
C PRO A 6 -17.95 -20.22 7.44
N LEU A 7 -17.28 -19.57 8.38
CA LEU A 7 -17.00 -18.14 8.28
C LEU A 7 -16.10 -17.90 7.05
N ARG A 8 -16.45 -16.91 6.25
CA ARG A 8 -15.64 -16.53 5.08
C ARG A 8 -14.28 -16.02 5.54
N LYS A 9 -13.21 -16.42 4.84
CA LYS A 9 -11.84 -15.91 5.10
C LYS A 9 -11.71 -14.40 4.86
N VAL A 10 -12.48 -13.86 3.92
CA VAL A 10 -12.46 -12.44 3.52
C VAL A 10 -13.89 -11.96 3.30
N SER A 11 -14.21 -10.75 3.77
CA SER A 11 -15.53 -10.15 3.58
C SER A 11 -15.79 -9.80 2.10
N LYS A 12 -17.06 -9.74 1.68
CA LYS A 12 -17.44 -9.35 0.31
C LYS A 12 -16.86 -7.98 -0.07
N LYS A 13 -16.90 -7.02 0.86
CA LYS A 13 -16.31 -5.68 0.68
C LYS A 13 -14.82 -5.77 0.41
N ARG A 14 -14.07 -6.53 1.22
CA ARG A 14 -12.62 -6.65 1.06
C ARG A 14 -12.24 -7.38 -0.23
N GLN A 15 -13.02 -8.37 -0.66
CA GLN A 15 -12.82 -9.02 -1.96
C GLN A 15 -12.98 -8.03 -3.12
N ALA A 16 -13.99 -7.15 -3.07
CA ALA A 16 -14.17 -6.12 -4.09
C ALA A 16 -13.00 -5.11 -4.09
N GLU A 17 -12.55 -4.67 -2.92
CA GLU A 17 -11.36 -3.80 -2.81
C GLU A 17 -10.11 -4.45 -3.42
N LEU A 18 -9.87 -5.73 -3.15
CA LEU A 18 -8.69 -6.47 -3.64
C LEU A 18 -8.68 -6.63 -5.16
N ARG A 19 -9.84 -6.78 -5.81
CA ARG A 19 -9.91 -6.84 -7.28
C ARG A 19 -9.44 -5.53 -7.91
N ILE A 20 -9.98 -4.41 -7.43
CA ILE A 20 -9.58 -3.07 -7.90
C ILE A 20 -8.10 -2.82 -7.58
N TYR A 21 -7.64 -3.19 -6.38
CA TYR A 21 -6.24 -3.04 -5.99
C TYR A 21 -5.29 -3.79 -6.93
N HIS A 22 -5.64 -5.01 -7.34
CA HIS A 22 -4.81 -5.81 -8.23
C HIS A 22 -4.54 -5.07 -9.56
N GLU A 23 -5.59 -4.53 -10.18
CA GLU A 23 -5.48 -3.77 -11.42
C GLU A 23 -4.66 -2.49 -11.24
N LEU A 24 -4.95 -1.72 -10.18
CA LEU A 24 -4.21 -0.48 -9.88
C LEU A 24 -2.73 -0.76 -9.58
N ARG A 25 -2.42 -1.82 -8.84
CA ARG A 25 -1.05 -2.22 -8.51
C ARG A 25 -0.27 -2.57 -9.77
N LEU A 26 -0.84 -3.38 -10.66
CA LEU A 26 -0.17 -3.76 -11.90
C LEU A 26 0.14 -2.54 -12.76
N LYS A 27 -0.85 -1.66 -12.96
CA LYS A 27 -0.66 -0.41 -13.70
C LYS A 27 0.43 0.46 -13.07
N TYR A 28 0.37 0.68 -11.76
CA TYR A 28 1.33 1.56 -11.07
C TYR A 28 2.76 1.02 -11.12
N LEU A 29 2.96 -0.30 -10.95
CA LEU A 29 4.30 -0.91 -11.04
C LEU A 29 4.83 -0.90 -12.48
N ASN A 30 3.95 -0.99 -13.48
CA ASN A 30 4.35 -0.85 -14.89
C ASN A 30 4.79 0.58 -15.22
N ASP A 31 4.09 1.59 -14.66
CA ASP A 31 4.43 3.00 -14.86
C ASP A 31 5.72 3.39 -14.09
N TRP A 32 6.00 2.74 -12.96
CA TRP A 32 7.14 3.01 -12.08
C TRP A 32 8.04 1.79 -11.91
N VAL A 33 8.72 1.37 -12.98
CA VAL A 33 9.53 0.15 -13.01
C VAL A 33 10.68 0.17 -11.98
N LYS A 34 11.27 1.33 -11.69
CA LYS A 34 12.34 1.48 -10.70
C LYS A 34 11.80 1.86 -9.33
N CYS A 35 12.47 1.39 -8.28
CA CYS A 35 12.16 1.76 -6.91
C CYS A 35 12.30 3.27 -6.70
N GLN A 36 11.24 3.93 -6.26
CA GLN A 36 11.19 5.38 -6.02
C GLN A 36 11.94 5.84 -4.75
N VAL A 37 12.68 4.94 -4.10
CA VAL A 37 13.45 5.22 -2.88
C VAL A 37 14.94 5.08 -3.14
N CYS A 38 15.37 3.92 -3.67
CA CYS A 38 16.79 3.68 -3.92
C CYS A 38 17.20 3.86 -5.37
N GLU A 39 16.26 3.87 -6.32
CA GLU A 39 16.46 3.98 -7.77
C GLU A 39 17.38 2.90 -8.41
N LYS A 40 17.91 1.98 -7.60
CA LYS A 40 18.87 0.95 -8.00
C LYS A 40 18.20 -0.35 -8.43
N GLN A 41 17.12 -0.73 -7.75
CA GLN A 41 16.39 -1.98 -7.98
C GLN A 41 15.04 -1.72 -8.65
N ASP A 42 14.49 -2.76 -9.28
CA ASP A 42 13.13 -2.71 -9.82
C ASP A 42 12.10 -2.69 -8.68
N SER A 43 10.98 -2.04 -8.91
CA SER A 43 9.86 -2.02 -7.99
C SER A 43 9.08 -3.33 -8.09
N THR A 44 8.87 -3.96 -6.94
CA THR A 44 8.12 -5.23 -6.84
C THR A 44 6.90 -5.09 -5.96
N ASP A 45 6.85 -4.04 -5.14
CA ASP A 45 5.87 -3.84 -4.10
C ASP A 45 5.34 -2.41 -4.13
N ILE A 46 4.07 -2.27 -3.74
CA ILE A 46 3.47 -0.96 -3.46
C ILE A 46 3.49 -0.78 -1.95
N HIS A 47 4.19 0.26 -1.50
CA HIS A 47 4.09 0.74 -0.14
C HIS A 47 2.96 1.77 -0.02
N HIS A 48 2.02 1.55 0.90
CA HIS A 48 1.00 2.55 1.23
C HIS A 48 1.54 3.54 2.25
N LYS A 49 1.93 4.73 1.79
CA LYS A 49 2.51 5.80 2.62
C LYS A 49 1.61 6.16 3.81
N LEU A 50 0.29 6.13 3.62
CA LEU A 50 -0.68 6.27 4.72
C LEU A 50 -1.28 4.90 5.07
N PRO A 51 -0.98 4.32 6.25
CA PRO A 51 -1.52 3.02 6.62
C PRO A 51 -3.03 3.08 6.89
N ARG A 52 -3.71 1.95 6.72
CA ARG A 52 -5.18 1.84 6.89
C ARG A 52 -5.68 2.29 8.26
N GLY A 53 -4.93 1.97 9.32
CA GLY A 53 -5.25 2.40 10.69
C GLY A 53 -5.21 3.92 10.90
N ARG A 54 -4.61 4.67 9.98
CA ARG A 54 -4.54 6.14 9.97
C ARG A 54 -5.40 6.77 8.86
N GLY A 55 -6.38 6.03 8.34
CA GLY A 55 -7.30 6.50 7.29
C GLY A 55 -6.84 6.24 5.85
N GLY A 56 -5.75 5.49 5.67
CA GLY A 56 -5.31 5.02 4.34
C GLY A 56 -6.33 4.09 3.69
N LYS A 57 -6.49 4.20 2.37
CA LYS A 57 -7.36 3.31 1.57
C LYS A 57 -6.50 2.45 0.65
N LEU A 58 -6.87 1.17 0.52
CA LEU A 58 -6.12 0.22 -0.30
C LEU A 58 -5.98 0.70 -1.77
N ASN A 59 -7.03 1.32 -2.28
CA ASN A 59 -7.17 1.67 -3.71
C ASN A 59 -6.89 3.17 -3.97
N ASP A 60 -6.33 3.88 -3.00
CA ASP A 60 -5.98 5.29 -3.16
C ASP A 60 -4.55 5.41 -3.69
N ILE A 61 -4.42 5.62 -4.99
CA ILE A 61 -3.13 5.71 -5.68
C ILE A 61 -2.28 6.91 -5.22
N THR A 62 -2.89 7.93 -4.61
CA THR A 62 -2.16 9.14 -4.16
C THR A 62 -1.20 8.84 -3.01
N ILE A 63 -1.46 7.75 -2.28
CA ILE A 63 -0.63 7.27 -1.18
C ILE A 63 0.22 6.06 -1.58
N PHE A 64 0.29 5.70 -2.86
CA PHE A 64 1.17 4.64 -3.34
C PHE A 64 2.62 5.13 -3.43
N LEU A 65 3.53 4.19 -3.32
CA LEU A 65 4.96 4.35 -3.56
C LEU A 65 5.49 3.00 -4.07
N ALA A 66 6.00 2.98 -5.31
CA ALA A 66 6.59 1.79 -5.91
C ALA A 66 8.00 1.57 -5.36
N VAL A 67 8.21 0.43 -4.70
CA VAL A 67 9.46 0.13 -4.00
C VAL A 67 9.93 -1.30 -4.27
N CYS A 68 11.24 -1.51 -4.18
CA CYS A 68 11.78 -2.87 -4.05
C CYS A 68 11.48 -3.42 -2.65
N ARG A 69 11.63 -4.74 -2.48
CA ARG A 69 11.37 -5.41 -1.20
C ARG A 69 12.24 -4.87 -0.05
N ASP A 70 13.51 -4.55 -0.32
CA ASP A 70 14.43 -4.05 0.70
C ASP A 70 14.00 -2.68 1.22
N CYS A 71 13.66 -1.76 0.32
CA CYS A 71 13.16 -0.44 0.69
C CYS A 71 11.79 -0.52 1.40
N HIS A 72 10.91 -1.43 0.99
CA HIS A 72 9.66 -1.69 1.69
C HIS A 72 9.91 -2.06 3.17
N ASN A 73 10.85 -2.98 3.41
CA ASN A 73 11.22 -3.39 4.76
C ASN A 73 11.91 -2.26 5.55
N LEU A 74 12.78 -1.49 4.89
CA LEU A 74 13.49 -0.36 5.50
C LEU A 74 12.53 0.70 6.02
N ILE A 75 11.50 1.06 5.24
CA ILE A 75 10.47 2.04 5.64
C ILE A 75 9.79 1.62 6.95
N HIS A 76 9.45 0.33 7.08
CA HIS A 76 8.84 -0.18 8.31
C HIS A 76 9.83 -0.32 9.47
N LYS A 77 11.11 -0.61 9.18
CA LYS A 77 12.17 -0.73 10.18
C LYS A 77 12.62 0.62 10.74
N GLN A 78 12.57 1.67 9.92
CA GLN A 78 13.03 3.02 10.27
C GLN A 78 11.92 4.07 10.04
N PRO A 79 10.86 4.06 10.88
CA PRO A 79 9.69 4.92 10.66
C PRO A 79 10.02 6.42 10.78
N LYS A 80 10.98 6.83 11.61
CA LYS A 80 11.37 8.25 11.73
C LYS A 80 11.94 8.78 10.41
N TRP A 81 12.93 8.07 9.86
CA TRP A 81 13.49 8.37 8.54
C TRP A 81 12.42 8.33 7.45
N ALA A 82 11.53 7.32 7.47
CA ALA A 82 10.46 7.23 6.49
C ALA A 82 9.46 8.40 6.57
N GLU A 83 9.17 8.89 7.78
CA GLU A 83 8.34 10.08 7.98
C GLU A 83 9.04 11.35 7.44
N GLU A 84 10.33 11.52 7.73
CA GLU A 84 11.14 12.65 7.24
C GLU A 84 11.22 12.68 5.70
N GLN A 85 11.34 11.52 5.07
CA GLN A 85 11.34 11.39 3.61
C GLN A 85 9.93 11.42 2.98
N GLY A 86 8.87 11.43 3.79
CA GLY A 86 7.49 11.40 3.31
C GLY A 86 7.01 10.04 2.78
N TYR A 87 7.76 8.96 3.04
CA TYR A 87 7.36 7.58 2.72
C TYR A 87 6.37 7.00 3.73
N LEU A 88 6.26 7.57 4.93
CA LEU A 88 5.27 7.22 5.94
C LEU A 88 4.54 8.46 6.45
N LEU A 89 3.22 8.47 6.39
CA LEU A 89 2.37 9.59 6.77
C LEU A 89 1.64 9.34 8.10
N LYS A 90 1.41 10.41 8.86
CA LYS A 90 0.65 10.38 10.13
C LYS A 90 -0.85 10.55 9.92
N CYS A 91 -1.25 11.40 8.97
CA CYS A 91 -2.64 11.64 8.61
C CYS A 91 -2.74 12.00 7.12
N LYS A 92 -3.96 12.06 6.58
CA LYS A 92 -4.17 12.70 5.28
C LYS A 92 -3.93 14.20 5.45
N THR A 93 -2.92 14.72 4.78
CA THR A 93 -2.77 16.16 4.61
C THR A 93 -3.94 16.63 3.73
N LEU A 94 -4.88 17.37 4.30
CA LEU A 94 -5.85 18.12 3.53
C LEU A 94 -5.07 19.28 2.88
N LYS A 95 -4.78 19.18 1.58
CA LYS A 95 -4.36 20.37 0.84
C LYS A 95 -5.61 21.24 0.70
N THR A 96 -5.64 22.33 1.46
CA THR A 96 -6.49 23.51 1.20
C THR A 96 -6.15 24.13 -0.13
#